data_AF-A0A5B0BYZ6-F1
#
_entry.id   AF-A0A5B0BYZ6-F1
#
_cell.length_a   1.000
_cell.length_b   1.000
_cell.length_c   1.000
_cell.angle_alpha   90.00
_cell.angle_beta   90.00
_cell.angle_gamma   90.00
#
_symmetry.space_group_name_H-M   'P 1'
#
loop_
_entity.id
_entity.type
_entity.pdbx_description
1 polymer ?
#
loop_
_entity_poly.entity_id
_entity_poly.type
_entity_poly.pdbx_seq_one_letter_code
_entity_poly.pdbx_strand_id
1 'polypeptide(L)' 'MSDLLNMELINSLPQPLWVSEDGKDWWWPVIEIDVQTGLMRIDVCGQQQRCHFDDWSYVRDDAQVIHDWDSFYLEDESP' A
#
# COMPACT_ATOMS: atom_id res chain seq x y z
N MET A 1 3.86 11.95 -12.20
CA MET A 1 3.35 10.87 -11.37
C MET A 1 2.48 11.53 -10.33
N SER A 2 1.17 11.26 -10.36
CA SER A 2 0.23 11.95 -9.48
C SER A 2 0.52 11.53 -8.05
N ASP A 3 0.48 12.46 -7.08
CA ASP A 3 0.60 12.11 -5.67
C ASP A 3 -0.62 11.32 -5.14
N LEU A 4 -1.61 11.06 -6.00
CA LEU A 4 -2.87 10.40 -5.68
C LEU A 4 -2.80 8.88 -5.93
N LEU A 5 -3.22 8.12 -4.92
CA LEU A 5 -3.38 6.67 -5.04
C LEU A 5 -4.66 6.30 -5.81
N ASN A 6 -4.57 5.23 -6.59
CA ASN A 6 -5.66 4.65 -7.36
C ASN A 6 -6.62 3.88 -6.45
N MET A 7 -7.66 4.57 -5.99
CA MET A 7 -8.70 4.01 -5.12
C MET A 7 -9.45 2.82 -5.76
N GLU A 8 -9.67 2.83 -7.07
CA GLU A 8 -10.37 1.73 -7.75
C GLU A 8 -9.54 0.46 -7.75
N LEU A 9 -8.24 0.58 -8.06
CA LEU A 9 -7.30 -0.53 -7.99
C LEU A 9 -7.24 -1.11 -6.57
N ILE A 10 -7.01 -0.26 -5.56
CA ILE A 10 -6.91 -0.70 -4.15
C ILE A 10 -8.16 -1.49 -3.71
N ASN A 11 -9.36 -1.00 -4.07
CA ASN A 11 -10.61 -1.66 -3.70
C ASN A 11 -10.91 -2.92 -4.53
N SER A 12 -10.28 -3.09 -5.69
CA SER A 12 -10.43 -4.29 -6.52
C SER A 12 -9.60 -5.48 -6.02
N LEU A 13 -8.56 -5.22 -5.21
CA LEU A 13 -7.65 -6.25 -4.71
C LEU A 13 -8.24 -7.03 -3.52
N PRO A 14 -7.89 -8.33 -3.37
CA PRO A 14 -8.21 -9.11 -2.18
C PRO A 14 -7.65 -8.47 -0.91
N GLN A 15 -8.53 -8.17 0.05
CA GLN A 15 -8.20 -7.54 1.33
C GLN A 15 -8.02 -8.61 2.44
N PRO A 16 -7.16 -8.38 3.44
CA PRO A 16 -6.35 -7.17 3.66
C PRO A 16 -5.11 -7.11 2.77
N LEU A 17 -4.66 -5.88 2.49
CA LEU A 17 -3.32 -5.66 1.95
C LEU A 17 -2.26 -5.83 3.04
N TRP A 18 -1.07 -6.21 2.63
CA TRP A 18 0.10 -6.44 3.49
C TRP A 18 1.29 -5.68 2.93
N VAL A 19 2.10 -5.09 3.80
CA VAL A 19 3.32 -4.38 3.41
C VAL A 19 4.55 -4.99 4.08
N SER A 20 5.69 -4.92 3.40
CA SER A 20 6.98 -5.32 3.94
C SER A 20 8.08 -4.33 3.55
N GLU A 21 8.98 -4.07 4.50
CA GLU A 21 10.20 -3.32 4.27
C GLU A 21 11.20 -4.22 3.56
N ASP A 22 11.74 -3.74 2.43
CA ASP A 22 12.96 -4.19 1.76
C ASP A 22 13.37 -5.67 2.01
N GLY A 23 12.55 -6.60 1.51
CA GLY A 23 12.89 -8.03 1.45
C GLY A 23 12.92 -8.75 2.79
N LYS A 24 12.37 -8.15 3.86
CA LYS A 24 12.26 -8.81 5.17
C LYS A 24 11.11 -9.82 5.16
N ASP A 25 11.29 -10.91 5.90
CA ASP A 25 10.34 -12.03 5.94
C ASP A 25 9.02 -11.71 6.67
N TRP A 26 8.93 -10.57 7.36
CA TRP A 26 7.73 -10.15 8.07
C TRP A 26 6.85 -9.23 7.22
N TRP A 27 5.54 -9.43 7.37
CA TRP A 27 4.51 -8.68 6.66
C TRP A 27 3.55 -8.08 7.68
N TRP A 28 3.26 -6.80 7.54
CA TRP A 28 2.32 -6.08 8.40
C TRP A 28 1.02 -5.84 7.65
N PRO A 29 -0.15 -6.18 8.23
CA PRO A 29 -1.41 -5.90 7.58
C PRO A 29 -1.70 -4.40 7.58
N VAL A 30 -2.18 -3.91 6.45
CA VAL A 30 -2.65 -2.55 6.28
C VAL A 30 -4.09 -2.46 6.78
N ILE A 31 -4.35 -1.50 7.65
CA ILE A 31 -5.64 -1.27 8.30
C ILE A 31 -6.46 -0.25 7.52
N GLU A 32 -5.84 0.87 7.11
CA GLU A 32 -6.48 1.92 6.32
C GLU A 32 -5.46 2.63 5.44
N ILE A 33 -5.91 3.12 4.30
CA ILE A 33 -5.13 3.91 3.34
C ILE A 33 -5.89 5.20 3.06
N ASP A 34 -5.24 6.34 3.22
CA ASP A 34 -5.72 7.64 2.77
C ASP A 34 -5.17 7.90 1.35
N VAL A 35 -6.03 7.66 0.37
CA VAL A 35 -5.69 7.78 -1.05
C VAL A 35 -5.33 9.21 -1.49
N GLN A 36 -5.74 10.23 -0.73
CA GLN A 36 -5.47 11.63 -1.08
C GLN A 36 -4.09 12.09 -0.62
N THR A 37 -3.60 11.54 0.50
CA THR A 37 -2.33 11.96 1.11
C THR A 37 -1.22 10.92 0.96
N GLY A 38 -1.56 9.69 0.54
CA GLY A 38 -0.62 8.57 0.51
C GLY A 38 -0.25 8.06 1.90
N LEU A 39 -0.95 8.51 2.96
CA LEU A 39 -0.74 8.00 4.32
C LEU A 39 -1.47 6.68 4.51
N MET A 40 -0.88 5.77 5.27
CA MET A 40 -1.55 4.54 5.67
C MET A 40 -1.28 4.18 7.13
N ARG A 41 -2.14 3.32 7.66
CA ARG A 41 -2.01 2.75 9.00
C ARG A 41 -1.82 1.25 8.91
N ILE A 42 -0.79 0.74 9.57
CA ILE A 42 -0.46 -0.69 9.62
C ILE A 42 -0.53 -1.21 11.07
N ASP A 43 -0.72 -2.52 11.21
CA ASP A 43 -0.59 -3.22 12.49
C ASP A 43 0.80 -3.86 12.61
N VAL A 44 1.61 -3.35 13.53
CA VAL A 44 2.91 -3.92 13.88
C VAL A 44 2.77 -4.63 15.23
N CYS A 45 2.54 -5.94 15.21
CA CYS A 45 2.44 -6.78 16.42
C CYS A 45 1.41 -6.29 17.47
N GLY A 46 0.25 -5.82 17.03
CA GLY A 46 -0.83 -5.28 17.86
C GLY A 46 -0.74 -3.78 18.13
N GLN A 47 0.22 -3.09 17.50
CA GLN A 47 0.39 -1.63 17.62
C GLN A 47 0.13 -0.95 16.29
N GLN A 48 -0.69 0.11 16.31
CA GLN A 48 -0.99 0.87 15.10
C GLN A 48 0.11 1.89 14.81
N GLN A 49 0.72 1.79 13.63
CA GLN A 49 1.72 2.74 13.15
C GLN A 49 1.21 3.45 11.90
N ARG A 50 1.42 4.76 11.83
CA ARG A 50 1.17 5.58 10.62
C ARG A 50 2.49 5.73 9.86
N CYS A 51 2.43 5.57 8.55
CA CYS A 51 3.57 5.68 7.63
C CYS A 51 3.07 6.13 6.27
N HIS A 52 3.98 6.53 5.39
CA HIS A 52 3.62 6.74 4.00
C HIS A 52 3.60 5.42 3.24
N PHE A 53 2.82 5.37 2.17
CA PHE A 53 2.71 4.18 1.33
C PHE A 53 4.02 3.89 0.57
N ASP A 54 4.76 4.94 0.19
CA ASP A 54 6.06 4.87 -0.50
C ASP A 54 7.25 4.50 0.42
N ASP A 55 7.06 4.49 1.74
CA ASP A 55 8.06 3.98 2.69
C ASP A 55 8.30 2.46 2.53
N TRP A 56 7.42 1.75 1.82
CA TRP A 56 7.41 0.29 1.74
C TRP A 56 7.78 -0.22 0.37
N SER A 57 8.66 -1.22 0.33
CA SER A 57 9.21 -1.75 -0.91
C SER A 57 8.30 -2.77 -1.58
N TYR A 58 7.44 -3.45 -0.80
CA TYR A 58 6.59 -4.52 -1.30
C TYR A 58 5.18 -4.42 -0.71
N VAL A 59 4.19 -4.54 -1.60
CA VAL A 59 2.77 -4.67 -1.25
C VAL A 59 2.28 -6.03 -1.71
N ARG A 60 1.53 -6.74 -0.87
CA ARG A 60 0.96 -8.05 -1.19
C ARG A 60 -0.51 -8.08 -0.82
N ASP A 61 -1.34 -8.66 -1.68
CA ASP A 61 -2.76 -8.87 -1.38
C ASP A 61 -3.00 -10.17 -0.57
N ASP A 62 -4.25 -10.42 -0.20
CA ASP A 62 -4.61 -11.62 0.55
C ASP A 62 -4.47 -12.92 -0.28
N ALA A 63 -4.50 -12.80 -1.61
CA ALA A 63 -4.23 -13.90 -2.53
C ALA A 63 -2.73 -14.21 -2.71
N GLN A 64 -1.86 -13.55 -1.92
CA GLN A 64 -0.40 -13.70 -1.94
C GLN A 64 0.26 -13.19 -3.23
N VAL A 65 -0.42 -12.34 -4.00
CA VAL A 65 0.18 -11.69 -5.17
C VAL A 65 0.92 -10.44 -4.73
N ILE A 66 2.18 -10.32 -5.16
CA ILE A 66 3.02 -9.15 -4.90
C ILE A 66 2.77 -8.13 -6.02
N HIS A 67 2.49 -6.90 -5.60
CA HIS A 67 2.25 -5.75 -6.45
C HIS A 67 3.39 -4.75 -6.27
N ASP A 68 3.79 -4.12 -7.37
CA ASP A 68 4.72 -3.00 -7.31
C ASP A 68 4.01 -1.77 -6.74
N TRP A 69 4.67 -1.05 -5.83
CA TRP A 69 4.06 0.08 -5.13
C TRP A 69 3.73 1.22 -6.11
N ASP A 70 4.52 1.40 -7.16
CA ASP A 70 4.32 2.43 -8.18
C ASP A 70 3.00 2.23 -8.95
N SER A 71 2.57 0.98 -9.13
CA SER A 71 1.30 0.65 -9.81
C SER A 71 0.05 1.14 -9.07
N PHE A 72 0.19 1.50 -7.79
CA PHE A 72 -0.89 2.06 -6.99
C PHE A 72 -1.06 3.56 -7.17
N TYR A 73 -0.12 4.26 -7.80
CA TYR A 73 -0.27 5.68 -8.08
C TYR A 73 -0.95 5.89 -9.43
N LEU A 74 -1.77 6.93 -9.53
CA LEU A 74 -2.34 7.31 -10.82
C LEU A 74 -1.22 7.87 -11.72
N GLU A 75 -1.14 7.37 -12.94
CA GLU A 75 -0.32 8.02 -13.97
C GLU A 75 -0.86 9.44 -14.18
N ASP A 76 0.01 10.44 -14.08
CA ASP A 76 -0.37 11.78 -14.52
C ASP A 76 -0.59 11.71 -16.03
N GLU A 77 -1.83 11.89 -16.48
CA GLU A 77 -2.08 12.25 -17.87
C GLU A 77 -1.28 13.52 -18.16
N SER A 78 -0.17 13.37 -18.88
CA SER A 78 0.60 14.49 -19.37
C SER A 78 -0.31 15.31 -20.31
N PRO A 79 -0.41 16.64 -20.14
CA PRO A 79 -1.28 17.49 -20.95
C PRO A 79 -0.90 17.54 -22.44
#